data_AF-A0AA40NDD8-F1
#
_entry.id   AF-A0AA40NDD8-F1
#
_cell.length_a   1.000
_cell.length_b   1.000
_cell.length_c   1.000
_cell.angle_alpha   90.00
_cell.angle_beta   90.00
_cell.angle_gamma   90.00
#
_symmetry.space_group_name_H-M   'P 1'
#
loop_
_entity.id
_entity.type
_entity.pdbx_description
1 polymer ?
#
loop_
_entity_poly.entity_id
_entity_poly.type
_entity_poly.pdbx_seq_one_letter_code
_entity_poly.pdbx_strand_id
1 'polypeptide(L)' 'VNEQNEQAVGFYKKMGFTVTGRTEVDDLGRAHPLLNLVHG' A
#
# COMPACT_ATOMS: atom_id res chain seq x y z
N VAL A 1 -1.99 1.06 2.07
CA VAL A 1 -1.64 2.31 1.33
C VAL A 1 -2.06 2.18 -0.12
N ASN A 2 -2.51 3.23 -0.81
CA ASN A 2 -2.80 3.13 -2.25
C ASN A 2 -1.49 2.98 -3.04
N GLU A 3 -1.41 1.95 -3.89
CA GLU A 3 -0.21 1.64 -4.71
C GLU A 3 0.18 2.80 -5.63
N GLN A 4 -0.81 3.53 -6.13
CA GLN A 4 -0.60 4.65 -7.06
C GLN A 4 0.03 5.86 -6.37
N ASN A 5 0.00 5.93 -5.04
CA ASN A 5 0.64 7.00 -4.29
C ASN A 5 2.10 6.63 -3.98
N GLU A 6 2.96 6.74 -5.00
CA GLU A 6 4.38 6.38 -4.91
C GLU A 6 5.12 7.17 -3.82
N GLN A 7 4.71 8.41 -3.55
CA GLN A 7 5.27 9.22 -2.45
C GLN A 7 4.97 8.59 -1.08
N ALA A 8 3.71 8.22 -0.83
CA ALA A 8 3.33 7.55 0.41
C ALA A 8 4.03 6.19 0.54
N VAL A 9 4.11 5.42 -0.54
CA VAL A 9 4.84 4.14 -0.54
C VAL A 9 6.31 4.34 -0.17
N GLY A 10 6.97 5.34 -0.76
CA GLY A 10 8.36 5.68 -0.43
C GLY A 10 8.54 6.14 1.02
N PHE A 11 7.60 6.93 1.53
CA PHE A 11 7.58 7.39 2.93
C PHE A 11 7.51 6.20 3.91
N TYR A 12 6.54 5.30 3.73
CA TYR A 12 6.38 4.15 4.61
C TYR A 12 7.56 3.17 4.53
N LYS A 13 8.11 2.93 3.34
CA LYS A 13 9.33 2.12 3.18
C LYS A 13 10.50 2.69 3.97
N LYS A 14 10.72 4.03 3.93
CA LYS A 14 11.77 4.68 4.72
C LYS A 14 11.52 4.61 6.23
N MET A 15 10.26 4.57 6.64
CA MET A 15 9.88 4.37 8.04
C MET A 15 10.06 2.92 8.53
N GLY A 16 10.50 1.98 7.68
CA GLY A 16 10.69 0.58 8.07
C GLY A 16 9.47 -0.31 7.81
N PHE A 17 8.44 0.20 7.14
CA PHE A 17 7.34 -0.65 6.68
C PHE A 17 7.73 -1.46 5.45
N THR A 18 7.22 -2.67 5.36
CA THR A 18 7.39 -3.57 4.21
C THR A 18 6.04 -3.96 3.64
N VAL A 19 5.99 -4.12 2.31
CA VAL A 19 4.79 -4.57 1.60
C VAL A 19 4.61 -6.07 1.82
N THR A 20 3.48 -6.48 2.40
CA THR A 20 3.14 -7.88 2.67
C THR A 20 2.02 -8.42 1.80
N GLY A 21 1.32 -7.54 1.09
CA GLY A 21 0.25 -7.95 0.20
C GLY A 21 -0.23 -6.81 -0.68
N ARG A 22 -1.01 -7.18 -1.70
CA ARG A 22 -1.64 -6.27 -2.65
C ARG A 22 -3.07 -6.73 -2.90
N THR A 23 -4.02 -5.81 -2.85
CA THR A 23 -5.41 -6.03 -3.22
C THR A 23 -5.70 -5.19 -4.46
N GLU A 24 -6.29 -5.79 -5.50
CA GLU A 24 -6.57 -5.08 -6.76
C GLU A 24 -7.75 -4.12 -6.66
N VAL A 25 -8.65 -4.37 -5.70
CA VAL A 25 -9.85 -3.58 -5.45
C VAL A 25 -9.87 -3.04 -4.03
N ASP A 26 -10.51 -1.89 -3.85
CA ASP A 26 -10.82 -1.36 -2.52
C ASP A 26 -12.05 -2.06 -1.90
N ASP A 27 -12.39 -1.69 -0.67
CA ASP A 27 -13.53 -2.24 0.07
C ASP A 27 -14.89 -1.94 -0.59
N LEU A 28 -14.92 -1.06 -1.59
CA LEU A 28 -16.10 -0.68 -2.38
C LEU A 28 -16.10 -1.32 -3.78
N GLY A 29 -15.15 -2.21 -4.08
CA GLY A 29 -15.03 -2.92 -5.36
C GLY A 29 -14.49 -2.05 -6.50
N ARG A 30 -13.92 -0.88 -6.21
CA ARG A 30 -13.29 -0.02 -7.24
C ARG A 30 -11.87 -0.51 -7.51
N ALA A 31 -11.41 -0.36 -8.74
CA ALA A 31 -10.05 -0.71 -9.18
C ALA A 31 -9.01 0.29 -8.66
N HIS A 32 -8.89 0.40 -7.33
CA HIS A 32 -7.88 1.18 -6.63
C HIS A 32 -6.98 0.22 -5.86
N PRO A 33 -5.85 -0.20 -6.44
CA PRO A 33 -4.99 -1.18 -5.81
C PRO A 33 -4.44 -0.67 -4.47
N LEU A 34 -4.63 -1.47 -3.43
CA LEU A 34 -4.15 -1.20 -2.08
C LEU A 34 -2.98 -2.14 -1.75
N LEU A 35 -1.91 -1.58 -1.20
CA LEU A 35 -0.80 -2.31 -0.61
C LEU A 35 -1.01 -2.48 0.89
N ASN A 36 -0.89 -3.71 1.37
CA ASN A 36 -0.80 -4.04 2.79
C ASN A 36 0.64 -3.84 3.25
N LEU A 37 0.81 -3.07 4.32
CA LEU A 37 2.11 -2.77 4.90
C LEU A 37 2.15 -3.26 6.33
N VAL A 38 3.28 -3.84 6.74
CA VAL A 38 3.57 -4.14 8.15
C VAL A 38 4.84 -3.43 8.57
N HIS A 39 4.88 -2.97 9.81
CA HIS A 39 6.09 -2.43 10.43
C HIS A 39 6.85 -3.59 11.08
N GLY A 40 8.16 -3.63 10.86
CA GLY A 40 9.06 -4.59 11.53
C GLY A 40 9.25 -4.31 13.01
#